data_AF-X1FE75-F1
#
_entry.id   AF-X1FE75-F1
#
_cell.length_a   1.000
_cell.length_b   1.000
_cell.length_c   1.000
_cell.angle_alpha   90.00
_cell.angle_beta   90.00
_cell.angle_gamma   90.00
#
_symmetry.space_group_name_H-M   'P 1'
#
loop_
_entity.id
_entity.type
_entity.pdbx_description
1 polymer ?
#
loop_
_entity_poly.entity_id
_entity_poly.type
_entity_poly.pdbx_seq_one_letter_code
_entity_poly.pdbx_strand_id
1 'polypeptide(L)'
;MVSTSYEIVKRAIEFGSPERVPMRSHSHKEEGQQVLGFSDTFDIHSLDTDTVGWEVGTEGKDEWGSVWKQPKYKNIINIGQVMVNPLSDWEKMETYVFPDPSDKSRYKGIERSLRKASDKYVLIYKHFLLFERMWFLRG
;
A
#
# COMPACT_ATOMS: atom_id res chain seq x y z
N MET A 1 20.30 9.54 -26.86
CA MET A 1 20.30 8.60 -25.71
C MET A 1 18.83 8.34 -25.41
N VAL A 2 18.40 7.07 -25.36
CA VAL A 2 17.00 6.71 -25.09
C VAL A 2 16.72 7.01 -23.62
N SER A 3 15.58 7.63 -23.31
CA SER A 3 15.23 7.98 -21.91
C SER A 3 14.95 6.71 -21.09
N THR A 4 15.42 6.65 -19.86
CA THR A 4 15.11 5.54 -18.93
C THR A 4 13.64 5.56 -18.48
N SER A 5 13.14 4.46 -17.91
CA SER A 5 11.78 4.40 -17.35
C SER A 5 11.55 5.51 -16.30
N TYR A 6 12.54 5.72 -15.42
CA TYR A 6 12.54 6.81 -14.43
C TYR A 6 12.42 8.19 -15.10
N GLU A 7 13.22 8.47 -16.13
CA GLU A 7 13.20 9.78 -16.82
C GLU A 7 11.88 10.04 -17.55
N ILE A 8 11.28 9.00 -18.15
CA ILE A 8 9.98 9.10 -18.82
C ILE A 8 8.90 9.48 -17.81
N VAL A 9 8.83 8.77 -16.67
CA VAL A 9 7.85 9.07 -15.62
C VAL A 9 8.10 10.44 -15.01
N LYS A 10 9.35 10.75 -14.64
CA LYS A 10 9.73 12.04 -14.05
C LYS A 10 9.30 13.22 -14.93
N ARG A 11 9.65 13.18 -16.22
CA ARG A 11 9.26 14.24 -17.18
C ARG A 11 7.75 14.36 -17.30
N ALA A 12 7.01 13.26 -17.27
CA ALA A 12 5.55 13.30 -17.34
C ALA A 12 4.92 13.99 -16.12
N ILE A 13 5.36 13.64 -14.90
CA ILE A 13 4.79 14.21 -13.66
C ILE A 13 5.24 15.66 -13.40
N GLU A 14 6.39 16.07 -13.95
CA GLU A 14 6.89 17.44 -13.92
C GLU A 14 6.37 18.29 -15.11
N PHE A 15 5.37 17.79 -15.85
CA PHE A 15 4.74 18.48 -16.99
C PHE A 15 5.72 18.87 -18.12
N GLY A 16 6.78 18.08 -18.31
CA GLY A 16 7.72 18.21 -19.43
C GLY A 16 7.26 17.49 -20.70
N SER A 17 8.21 17.18 -21.58
CA SER A 17 7.98 16.46 -22.84
C SER A 17 8.68 15.10 -22.86
N PRO A 18 8.09 14.04 -22.27
CA PRO A 18 8.64 12.69 -22.35
C PRO A 18 8.55 12.13 -23.78
N GLU A 19 9.46 11.22 -24.12
CA GLU A 19 9.52 10.57 -25.45
C GLU A 19 8.26 9.75 -25.77
N ARG A 20 7.57 9.26 -24.73
CA ARG A 20 6.28 8.57 -24.80
C ARG A 20 5.50 8.74 -23.50
N VAL A 21 4.22 8.36 -23.51
CA VAL A 21 3.41 8.27 -22.29
C VAL A 21 3.98 7.17 -21.37
N PRO A 22 4.21 7.45 -20.07
CA PRO A 22 4.60 6.41 -19.11
C PRO A 22 3.46 5.40 -18.92
N MET A 23 3.81 4.13 -18.78
CA MET A 23 2.87 3.04 -18.55
C MET A 23 3.08 2.43 -17.17
N ARG A 24 1.99 2.30 -16.42
CA ARG A 24 1.95 1.54 -15.17
C ARG A 24 1.07 0.32 -15.34
N SER A 25 1.67 -0.86 -15.29
CA SER A 25 0.96 -2.14 -15.20
C SER A 25 1.13 -2.70 -13.79
N HIS A 26 0.05 -2.68 -13.01
CA HIS A 26 0.04 -3.20 -11.66
C HIS A 26 -0.11 -4.73 -11.68
N SER A 27 0.57 -5.46 -10.79
CA SER A 27 0.22 -6.85 -10.48
C SER A 27 -0.30 -6.98 -9.07
N HIS A 28 -1.25 -7.91 -8.90
CA HIS A 28 -1.95 -8.13 -7.64
C HIS A 28 -1.48 -9.39 -6.89
N LYS A 29 -0.42 -10.07 -7.34
CA LYS A 29 -0.11 -11.41 -6.82
C LYS A 29 1.32 -11.59 -6.30
N GLU A 30 2.31 -10.91 -6.86
CA GLU A 30 3.71 -11.02 -6.44
C GLU A 30 4.44 -9.70 -6.75
N GLU A 31 5.27 -9.19 -5.83
CA GLU A 31 6.11 -8.00 -6.07
C GLU A 31 6.82 -8.12 -7.44
N GLY A 32 6.44 -7.28 -8.40
CA GLY A 32 7.12 -7.19 -9.69
C GLY A 32 6.60 -8.09 -10.82
N GLN A 33 5.56 -8.91 -10.62
CA GLN A 33 4.83 -9.44 -11.79
C GLN A 33 4.17 -8.25 -12.52
N GLN A 34 3.94 -8.35 -13.83
CA GLN A 34 3.31 -7.28 -14.61
C GLN A 34 2.24 -7.91 -15.50
N VAL A 35 1.00 -7.44 -15.40
CA VAL A 35 -0.12 -8.02 -16.17
C VAL A 35 0.15 -7.95 -17.67
N LEU A 36 0.86 -6.91 -18.12
CA LEU A 36 1.22 -6.71 -19.52
C LEU A 36 2.70 -6.99 -19.82
N GLY A 37 3.46 -7.53 -18.86
CA GLY A 37 4.91 -7.76 -19.02
C GLY A 37 5.76 -6.49 -19.14
N PHE A 38 5.16 -5.30 -19.00
CA PHE A 38 5.84 -4.01 -19.07
C PHE A 38 5.27 -3.00 -18.06
N SER A 39 6.14 -2.26 -17.36
CA SER A 39 5.80 -1.11 -16.52
C SER A 39 7.03 -0.23 -16.32
N ASP A 40 6.86 1.08 -16.44
CA ASP A 40 7.88 2.10 -16.12
C ASP A 40 8.04 2.34 -14.61
N THR A 41 7.15 1.74 -13.83
CA THR A 41 7.07 1.92 -12.37
C THR A 41 7.40 0.63 -11.64
N PHE A 42 7.97 0.79 -10.45
CA PHE A 42 8.20 -0.29 -9.49
C PHE A 42 7.45 0.03 -8.21
N ASP A 43 6.48 -0.82 -7.87
CA ASP A 43 5.61 -0.61 -6.73
C ASP A 43 6.22 -1.27 -5.47
N ILE A 44 6.33 -0.51 -4.39
CA ILE A 44 6.75 -0.99 -3.06
C ILE A 44 5.55 -0.91 -2.12
N HIS A 45 5.07 -2.07 -1.69
CA HIS A 45 3.97 -2.22 -0.73
C HIS A 45 4.46 -2.44 0.71
N SER A 46 5.76 -2.36 0.95
CA SER A 46 6.36 -2.73 2.25
C SER A 46 6.02 -1.79 3.40
N LEU A 47 5.32 -0.67 3.17
CA LEU A 47 4.78 0.14 4.28
C LEU A 47 3.49 -0.45 4.87
N ASP A 48 2.93 -1.47 4.22
CA ASP A 48 1.64 -2.07 4.55
C ASP A 48 1.75 -3.22 5.55
N THR A 49 2.97 -3.60 5.93
CA THR A 49 3.19 -4.37 7.14
C THR A 49 3.08 -3.44 8.33
N ASP A 50 1.93 -3.53 8.99
CA ASP A 50 1.69 -2.79 10.23
C ASP A 50 2.71 -3.20 11.30
N THR A 51 2.97 -2.31 12.25
CA THR A 51 3.97 -2.52 13.33
C THR A 51 3.66 -3.76 14.20
N VAL A 52 2.43 -4.26 14.12
CA VAL A 52 1.91 -5.45 14.81
C VAL A 52 2.00 -6.74 13.97
N GLY A 53 2.60 -6.71 12.78
CA GLY A 53 2.79 -7.89 11.92
C GLY A 53 1.53 -8.31 11.15
N TRP A 54 0.52 -7.43 11.05
CA TRP A 54 -0.63 -7.60 10.17
C TRP A 54 -0.33 -6.97 8.80
N GLU A 55 -0.85 -7.58 7.73
CA GLU A 55 -0.74 -7.07 6.36
C GLU A 55 -2.09 -7.10 5.65
N VAL A 56 -2.29 -6.17 4.71
CA VAL A 56 -3.54 -6.10 3.93
C VAL A 56 -3.79 -7.41 3.19
N GLY A 57 -5.01 -7.92 3.29
CA GLY A 57 -5.36 -9.23 2.73
C GLY A 57 -5.22 -10.40 3.70
N THR A 58 -4.76 -10.18 4.94
CA THR A 58 -4.74 -11.23 5.99
C THR A 58 -5.86 -11.05 7.02
N GLU A 59 -6.31 -12.16 7.61
CA GLU A 59 -7.19 -12.10 8.78
C GLU A 59 -6.39 -11.67 10.01
N GLY A 60 -7.03 -10.90 10.90
CA GLY A 60 -6.39 -10.51 12.15
C GLY A 60 -6.75 -9.08 12.56
N LYS A 61 -6.07 -8.60 13.60
CA LYS A 61 -6.22 -7.24 14.10
C LYS A 61 -5.07 -6.40 13.57
N ASP A 62 -5.38 -5.26 12.97
CA ASP A 62 -4.41 -4.31 12.46
C ASP A 62 -3.87 -3.37 13.56
N GLU A 63 -2.93 -2.48 13.24
CA GLU A 63 -2.37 -1.54 14.22
C GLU A 63 -3.40 -0.54 14.77
N TRP A 64 -4.47 -0.29 14.02
CA TRP A 64 -5.57 0.60 14.37
C TRP A 64 -6.60 -0.09 15.28
N GLY A 65 -6.49 -1.40 15.49
CA GLY A 65 -7.41 -2.19 16.31
C GLY A 65 -8.64 -2.70 15.57
N SER A 66 -8.75 -2.46 14.25
CA SER A 66 -9.79 -3.05 13.42
C SER A 66 -9.53 -4.54 13.19
N VAL A 67 -10.57 -5.37 13.31
CA VAL A 67 -10.45 -6.83 13.11
C VAL A 67 -10.97 -7.20 11.72
N TRP A 68 -10.09 -7.76 10.91
CA TRP A 68 -10.32 -8.15 9.52
C TRP A 68 -10.61 -9.64 9.40
N LYS A 69 -11.56 -9.98 8.51
CA LYS A 69 -11.87 -11.34 8.10
C LYS A 69 -11.89 -11.46 6.58
N GLN A 70 -11.44 -12.60 6.08
CA GLN A 70 -11.53 -12.91 4.66
C GLN A 70 -12.91 -13.52 4.38
N PRO A 71 -13.58 -13.13 3.29
CA PRO A 71 -14.85 -13.74 2.93
C PRO A 71 -14.64 -15.24 2.62
N LYS A 72 -15.50 -16.08 3.18
CA LYS A 72 -15.45 -17.54 2.98
C LYS A 72 -15.94 -18.00 1.60
N TYR A 73 -16.42 -17.07 0.76
CA TYR A 73 -17.04 -17.38 -0.52
C TYR A 73 -16.06 -17.24 -1.67
N LYS A 74 -15.72 -18.39 -2.27
CA LYS A 74 -14.90 -18.57 -3.49
C LYS A 74 -13.46 -18.10 -3.32
N ASN A 75 -12.57 -18.57 -4.19
CA ASN A 75 -11.14 -18.22 -4.25
C ASN A 75 -10.90 -16.75 -4.66
N ILE A 76 -11.65 -15.82 -4.07
CA ILE A 76 -11.56 -14.38 -4.29
C ILE A 76 -10.49 -13.87 -3.33
N ILE A 77 -9.40 -13.38 -3.91
CA ILE A 77 -8.36 -12.67 -3.17
C ILE A 77 -8.79 -11.20 -3.11
N ASN A 78 -9.11 -10.69 -1.92
CA ASN A 78 -9.39 -9.28 -1.69
C ASN A 78 -8.80 -8.81 -0.35
N ILE A 79 -8.97 -7.52 -0.06
CA ILE A 79 -8.40 -6.88 1.14
C ILE A 79 -9.03 -7.36 2.47
N GLY A 80 -10.11 -8.15 2.41
CA GLY A 80 -10.90 -8.57 3.56
C GLY A 80 -12.04 -7.60 3.90
N GLN A 81 -12.74 -7.90 4.98
CA GLN A 81 -13.81 -7.09 5.55
C GLN A 81 -13.55 -6.84 7.03
N VAL A 82 -13.77 -5.60 7.48
CA VAL A 82 -13.72 -5.26 8.91
C VAL A 82 -14.97 -5.79 9.60
N MET A 83 -14.76 -6.63 10.61
CA MET A 83 -15.82 -7.24 11.43
C MET A 83 -15.94 -6.59 12.81
N VAL A 84 -14.89 -5.91 13.28
CA VAL A 84 -14.90 -5.17 14.54
C VAL A 84 -14.30 -3.79 14.29
N ASN A 85 -15.11 -2.78 14.59
CA ASN A 85 -14.76 -1.37 14.52
C ASN A 85 -14.37 -0.90 15.96
N PRO A 86 -13.10 -0.55 16.23
CA PRO A 86 -12.64 -0.22 17.59
C PRO A 86 -13.32 1.02 18.19
N LEU A 87 -13.75 1.95 17.34
CA LEU A 87 -14.51 3.16 17.69
C LEU A 87 -16.00 3.03 17.35
N SER A 88 -16.57 1.81 17.39
CA SER A 88 -18.02 1.61 17.21
C SER A 88 -18.87 2.40 18.20
N ASP A 89 -18.27 2.76 19.34
CA ASP A 89 -18.83 3.62 20.38
C ASP A 89 -17.91 4.84 20.55
N TRP A 90 -18.51 6.02 20.59
CA TRP A 90 -17.77 7.29 20.70
C TRP A 90 -17.10 7.47 22.06
N GLU A 91 -17.62 6.86 23.13
CA GLU A 91 -16.99 6.91 24.46
C GLU A 91 -15.58 6.30 24.44
N LYS A 92 -15.32 5.35 23.53
CA LYS A 92 -13.99 4.72 23.39
C LYS A 92 -12.93 5.69 22.87
N MET A 93 -13.33 6.78 22.20
CA MET A 93 -12.40 7.78 21.67
C MET A 93 -11.55 8.41 22.78
N GLU A 94 -12.08 8.57 23.99
CA GLU A 94 -11.35 9.14 25.13
C GLU A 94 -10.13 8.32 25.53
N THR A 95 -10.19 7.00 25.30
CA THR A 95 -9.13 6.04 25.66
C THR A 95 -8.39 5.47 24.44
N TYR A 96 -8.77 5.89 23.23
CA TYR A 96 -8.23 5.32 22.01
C TYR A 96 -6.82 5.81 21.73
N VAL A 97 -5.92 4.88 21.41
CA VAL A 97 -4.51 5.18 21.11
C VAL A 97 -4.29 5.03 19.61
N PHE A 98 -3.98 6.14 18.96
CA PHE A 98 -3.62 6.16 17.55
C PHE A 98 -2.23 5.53 17.31
N PRO A 99 -2.03 4.82 16.20
CA PRO A 99 -0.70 4.36 15.82
C PRO A 99 0.30 5.51 15.67
N ASP A 100 1.55 5.30 16.06
CA ASP A 100 2.61 6.30 15.91
C ASP A 100 2.95 6.48 14.42
N PRO A 101 2.70 7.67 13.81
CA PRO A 101 3.04 7.91 12.41
C PRO A 101 4.56 7.99 12.19
N SER A 102 5.34 8.23 13.24
CA SER A 102 6.81 8.40 13.18
C SER A 102 7.58 7.12 13.44
N ASP A 103 6.90 5.98 13.66
CA ASP A 103 7.58 4.71 13.93
C ASP A 103 8.47 4.33 12.73
N LYS A 104 9.79 4.31 12.99
CA LYS A 104 10.80 3.99 11.98
C LYS A 104 10.71 2.56 11.48
N SER A 105 10.09 1.65 12.23
CA SER A 105 9.88 0.27 11.81
C SER A 105 9.09 0.17 10.50
N ARG A 106 8.23 1.16 10.21
CA ARG A 106 7.48 1.28 8.95
C ARG A 106 8.37 1.30 7.71
N TYR A 107 9.58 1.84 7.82
CA TYR A 107 10.52 1.94 6.71
C TYR A 107 11.48 0.74 6.62
N LYS A 108 11.35 -0.23 7.53
CA LYS A 108 12.21 -1.41 7.56
C LYS A 108 12.00 -2.23 6.29
N GLY A 109 13.09 -2.47 5.56
CA GLY A 109 13.05 -3.26 4.32
C GLY A 109 12.88 -2.44 3.04
N ILE A 110 12.51 -1.15 3.11
CA ILE A 110 12.39 -0.29 1.92
C ILE A 110 13.69 -0.28 1.12
N GLU A 111 14.85 -0.13 1.78
CA GLU A 111 16.14 -0.11 1.09
C GLU A 111 16.40 -1.40 0.30
N ARG A 112 15.94 -2.55 0.82
CA ARG A 112 16.02 -3.83 0.12
C ARG A 112 15.09 -3.85 -1.10
N SER A 113 13.88 -3.30 -0.97
CA SER A 113 12.91 -3.23 -2.08
C SER A 113 13.34 -2.22 -3.16
N LEU A 114 13.92 -1.08 -2.77
CA LEU A 114 14.48 -0.08 -3.68
C LEU A 114 15.56 -0.67 -4.59
N ARG A 115 16.42 -1.55 -4.06
CA ARG A 115 17.44 -2.26 -4.85
C ARG A 115 16.85 -3.11 -5.98
N LYS A 116 15.58 -3.52 -5.90
CA LYS A 116 14.90 -4.31 -6.95
C LYS A 116 14.34 -3.44 -8.09
N ALA A 117 14.29 -2.12 -7.91
CA ALA A 117 13.60 -1.22 -8.86
C ALA A 117 14.38 -0.95 -10.16
N SER A 118 15.69 -1.20 -10.20
CA SER A 118 16.55 -0.89 -11.36
C SER A 118 16.41 0.59 -11.78
N ASP A 119 16.04 0.85 -13.03
CA ASP A 119 15.87 2.15 -13.67
C ASP A 119 14.40 2.62 -13.68
N LYS A 120 13.51 1.93 -12.96
CA LYS A 120 12.08 2.25 -12.89
C LYS A 120 11.80 3.37 -11.89
N TYR A 121 10.72 4.10 -12.14
CA TYR A 121 10.21 5.07 -11.18
C TYR A 121 9.56 4.36 -9.99
N VAL A 122 10.08 4.56 -8.79
CA VAL A 122 9.56 3.90 -7.59
C VAL A 122 8.30 4.59 -7.09
N LEU A 123 7.26 3.81 -6.84
CA LEU A 123 6.05 4.24 -6.16
C LEU A 123 5.96 3.48 -4.83
N ILE A 124 5.92 4.21 -3.73
CA ILE A 124 5.79 3.64 -2.39
C ILE A 124 4.34 3.83 -1.95
N TYR A 125 3.67 2.73 -1.63
CA TYR A 125 2.27 2.73 -1.21
C TYR A 125 2.18 2.59 0.30
N LYS A 126 1.26 3.35 0.90
CA LYS A 126 0.69 3.07 2.21
C LYS A 126 -0.81 2.91 2.02
N HIS A 127 -1.35 1.76 2.42
CA HIS A 127 -2.76 1.46 2.34
C HIS A 127 -3.53 2.31 3.36
N PHE A 128 -4.62 2.88 2.85
CA PHE A 128 -5.63 3.67 3.55
C PHE A 128 -5.11 4.99 4.13
N LEU A 129 -5.68 6.08 3.63
CA LEU A 129 -5.59 7.38 4.26
C LEU A 129 -6.47 7.43 5.52
N LEU A 130 -6.29 8.47 6.33
CA LEU A 130 -7.09 8.67 7.54
C LEU A 130 -8.60 8.66 7.26
N PHE A 131 -9.02 9.20 6.11
CA PHE A 131 -10.42 9.19 5.71
C PHE A 131 -10.97 7.77 5.51
N GLU A 132 -10.24 6.90 4.80
CA GLU A 132 -10.61 5.50 4.61
C GLU A 132 -10.60 4.75 5.96
N ARG A 133 -9.63 5.07 6.83
CA ARG A 133 -9.55 4.52 8.18
C ARG A 133 -10.76 4.84 9.03
N MET A 134 -11.39 6.01 8.89
CA MET A 134 -12.60 6.33 9.67
C MET A 134 -13.72 5.30 9.47
N TRP A 135 -13.90 4.80 8.24
CA TRP A 135 -14.89 3.74 7.95
C TRP A 135 -14.56 2.45 8.70
N PHE A 136 -13.28 2.08 8.79
CA PHE A 136 -12.85 0.86 9.50
C PHE A 136 -12.83 1.02 11.02
N LEU A 137 -12.62 2.24 11.51
CA LEU A 137 -12.62 2.53 12.93
C LEU A 137 -14.03 2.56 13.50
N ARG A 138 -14.99 3.14 12.76
CA ARG A 138 -16.33 3.46 13.26
C ARG A 138 -17.45 2.53 12.76
N GLY A 139 -17.33 2.03 11.53
CA GLY A 139 -18.41 1.32 10.85
C GLY A 139 -19.42 2.27 10.25
#